data_AF-A0A1F6D7X4-F1
#
_entry.id   AF-A0A1F6D7X4-F1
#
_cell.length_a   1.000
_cell.length_b   1.000
_cell.length_c   1.000
_cell.angle_alpha   90.00
_cell.angle_beta   90.00
_cell.angle_gamma   90.00
#
_symmetry.space_group_name_H-M   'P 1'
#
loop_
_entity.id
_entity.type
_entity.pdbx_description
1 polymer ?
#
loop_
_entity_poly.entity_id
_entity_poly.type
_entity_poly.pdbx_seq_one_letter_code
_entity_poly.pdbx_strand_id
1 'polypeptide(L)'
;MNQRKVEIFDEAAKAVRLTLAHGRSSPSQIVSINRARKTLLGLIRELAYSKPGNAEYLERAMHDLHPRTEYCAAMLIRDTAEVCVTLNRLEQGRRRSDRTKLLDAQMLCEYLTDEFGQTVQK
;
A
#
# COMPACT_ATOMS: atom_id res chain seq x y z
N MET A 1 16.49 -1.78 -7.01
CA MET A 1 15.33 -0.84 -7.00
C MET A 1 14.15 -1.37 -6.19
N ASN A 2 13.92 -2.69 -6.15
CA ASN A 2 12.84 -3.31 -5.37
C ASN A 2 13.13 -3.36 -3.86
N GLN A 3 14.38 -3.53 -3.43
CA GLN A 3 14.77 -3.47 -2.01
C GLN A 3 14.27 -2.20 -1.29
N ARG A 4 14.39 -1.02 -1.93
CA ARG A 4 13.88 0.22 -1.37
C ARG A 4 12.35 0.23 -1.25
N LYS A 5 11.63 -0.44 -2.15
CA LYS A 5 10.16 -0.55 -2.07
C LYS A 5 9.73 -1.47 -0.94
N VAL A 6 10.45 -2.59 -0.72
CA VAL A 6 10.27 -3.49 0.43
C VAL A 6 10.35 -2.69 1.73
N GLU A 7 11.43 -1.92 1.92
CA GLU A 7 11.61 -1.08 3.11
C GLU A 7 10.48 -0.07 3.28
N ILE A 8 10.08 0.62 2.20
CA ILE A 8 9.00 1.60 2.25
C ILE A 8 7.68 0.98 2.69
N PHE A 9 7.31 -0.19 2.16
CA PHE A 9 6.04 -0.83 2.46
C PHE A 9 6.04 -1.51 3.83
N ASP A 10 7.16 -2.12 4.25
CA ASP A 10 7.32 -2.70 5.59
C ASP A 10 7.20 -1.63 6.69
N GLU A 11 7.90 -0.50 6.54
CA GLU A 11 7.80 0.61 7.48
C GLU A 11 6.37 1.18 7.56
N ALA A 12 5.69 1.30 6.41
CA ALA A 12 4.33 1.81 6.36
C ALA A 12 3.33 0.82 6.99
N ALA A 13 3.46 -0.48 6.74
CA ALA A 13 2.65 -1.51 7.39
C ALA A 13 2.78 -1.44 8.92
N LYS A 14 4.01 -1.36 9.43
CA LYS A 14 4.31 -1.16 10.86
C LYS A 14 3.68 0.12 11.40
N ALA A 15 3.80 1.23 10.68
CA ALA A 15 3.22 2.51 11.05
C ALA A 15 1.69 2.48 11.12
N VAL A 16 1.03 1.86 10.14
CA VAL A 16 -0.43 1.70 10.11
C VAL A 16 -0.89 0.78 11.25
N ARG A 17 -0.19 -0.33 11.50
CA ARG A 17 -0.47 -1.26 12.61
C ARG A 17 -0.40 -0.57 13.98
N LEU A 18 0.64 0.23 14.21
CA LEU A 18 0.77 1.01 15.45
C LEU A 18 -0.32 2.08 15.56
N THR A 19 -0.72 2.68 14.44
CA THR A 19 -1.83 3.65 14.41
C THR A 19 -3.17 2.98 14.72
N LEU A 20 -3.40 1.75 14.23
CA LEU A 20 -4.56 0.92 14.59
C LEU A 20 -4.61 0.62 16.08
N ALA A 21 -3.45 0.34 16.71
CA ALA A 21 -3.36 0.02 18.13
C ALA A 21 -3.52 1.26 19.03
N HIS A 22 -2.97 2.41 18.63
CA HIS A 22 -2.84 3.59 19.51
C HIS A 22 -3.70 4.79 19.08
N GLY A 23 -4.37 4.71 17.93
CA GLY A 23 -5.23 5.77 17.38
C GLY A 23 -4.50 7.02 16.88
N ARG A 24 -3.16 7.01 16.87
CA ARG A 24 -2.33 8.14 16.44
C ARG A 24 -1.02 7.68 15.82
N SER A 25 -0.52 8.45 14.86
CA SER A 25 0.80 8.26 14.24
C SER A 25 1.80 9.28 14.78
N SER A 26 3.03 8.86 15.03
CA SER A 26 4.17 9.75 15.30
C SER A 26 4.64 10.46 14.01
N PRO A 27 5.46 11.52 14.11
CA PRO A 27 6.01 12.18 12.92
C PRO A 27 6.81 11.24 12.00
N SER A 28 7.59 10.31 12.55
CA SER A 28 8.34 9.32 11.75
C SER A 28 7.40 8.35 11.03
N GLN A 29 6.34 7.89 11.70
CA GLN A 29 5.31 7.03 11.10
C GLN A 29 4.59 7.74 9.95
N ILE A 30 4.27 9.04 10.10
CA ILE A 30 3.67 9.86 9.04
C ILE A 30 4.58 9.91 7.80
N VAL A 31 5.90 10.04 7.99
CA VAL A 31 6.87 10.03 6.88
C VAL A 31 6.84 8.69 6.14
N SER A 32 6.85 7.56 6.84
CA SER A 32 6.78 6.23 6.21
C SER A 32 5.45 6.03 5.46
N ILE A 33 4.32 6.44 6.04
CA ILE A 33 2.99 6.44 5.40
C ILE A 33 3.00 7.29 4.12
N ASN A 34 3.58 8.50 4.15
CA ASN A 34 3.67 9.37 2.98
C ASN A 34 4.51 8.75 1.85
N ARG A 35 5.62 8.10 2.19
CA ARG A 35 6.47 7.41 1.20
C ARG A 35 5.72 6.27 0.53
N ALA A 36 5.06 5.40 1.29
CA ALA A 36 4.26 4.31 0.73
C ALA A 36 3.13 4.82 -0.16
N ARG A 37 2.39 5.84 0.28
CA ARG A 37 1.34 6.47 -0.54
C ARG A 37 1.88 6.99 -1.88
N LYS A 38 3.04 7.67 -1.88
CA LYS A 38 3.67 8.15 -3.12
C LYS A 38 4.10 7.00 -4.03
N THR A 39 4.62 5.92 -3.46
CA THR A 39 4.98 4.71 -4.22
C THR A 39 3.75 4.07 -4.86
N LEU A 40 2.64 3.92 -4.10
CA LEU A 40 1.37 3.40 -4.63
C LEU A 40 0.82 4.27 -5.77
N LEU A 41 0.87 5.60 -5.63
CA LEU A 41 0.48 6.51 -6.72
C LEU A 41 1.36 6.33 -7.97
N GLY A 42 2.63 5.97 -7.79
CA GLY A 42 3.51 5.57 -8.88
C GLY A 42 3.00 4.31 -9.59
N LEU A 43 2.66 3.26 -8.84
CA LEU A 43 2.11 2.01 -9.38
C LEU A 43 0.77 2.22 -10.10
N ILE A 44 -0.12 3.06 -9.54
CA ILE A 44 -1.38 3.45 -10.19
C ILE A 44 -1.12 4.12 -11.53
N ARG A 45 -0.11 5.01 -11.62
CA ARG A 45 0.25 5.64 -12.89
C ARG A 45 0.82 4.63 -13.88
N GLU A 46 1.65 3.69 -13.43
CA GLU A 46 2.16 2.61 -14.30
C GLU A 46 1.00 1.80 -14.91
N LEU A 47 0.01 1.40 -14.08
CA LEU A 47 -1.21 0.72 -14.53
C LEU A 47 -2.02 1.56 -15.51
N ALA A 48 -2.27 2.83 -15.20
CA ALA A 48 -3.11 3.72 -16.03
C ALA A 48 -2.52 4.00 -17.41
N TYR A 49 -1.19 3.97 -17.54
CA TYR A 49 -0.48 4.19 -18.80
C TYR A 49 0.02 2.90 -19.45
N SER A 50 -0.44 1.73 -18.99
CA SER A 50 -0.04 0.40 -19.50
C SER A 50 1.47 0.23 -19.62
N LYS A 51 2.23 0.77 -18.67
CA LYS A 51 3.70 0.69 -18.71
C LYS A 51 4.14 -0.67 -18.17
N PRO A 52 4.98 -1.43 -18.90
CA PRO A 52 5.62 -2.61 -18.32
C PRO A 52 6.49 -2.16 -17.14
N GLY A 53 6.24 -2.70 -15.96
CA GLY A 53 6.81 -2.19 -14.73
C GLY A 53 6.43 -3.00 -13.49
N ASN A 54 6.33 -2.33 -12.36
CA ASN A 54 6.08 -2.94 -11.04
C ASN A 54 4.58 -3.16 -10.77
N ALA A 55 3.72 -2.82 -11.73
CA ALA A 55 2.28 -2.98 -11.63
C ALA A 55 1.83 -4.44 -11.43
N GLU A 56 2.59 -5.41 -11.95
CA GLU A 56 2.30 -6.84 -11.74
C GLU A 56 2.34 -7.25 -10.27
N TYR A 57 3.22 -6.66 -9.45
CA TYR A 57 3.31 -6.96 -8.02
C TYR A 57 2.09 -6.45 -7.26
N LEU A 58 1.51 -5.34 -7.73
CA LEU A 58 0.26 -4.82 -7.18
C LEU A 58 -0.92 -5.71 -7.53
N GLU A 59 -0.99 -6.21 -8.76
CA GLU A 59 -2.01 -7.17 -9.16
C GLU A 59 -1.95 -8.45 -8.32
N ARG A 60 -0.75 -9.03 -8.13
CA ARG A 60 -0.56 -10.22 -7.29
C ARG A 60 -0.95 -9.96 -5.83
N ALA A 61 -0.46 -8.87 -5.25
CA ALA A 61 -0.80 -8.49 -3.87
C ALA A 61 -2.31 -8.28 -3.66
N MET A 62 -3.00 -7.67 -4.63
CA MET A 62 -4.46 -7.50 -4.59
C MET A 62 -5.20 -8.82 -4.76
N HIS A 63 -4.65 -9.75 -5.55
CA HIS A 63 -5.22 -11.07 -5.69
C HIS A 63 -5.07 -11.90 -4.40
N ASP A 64 -3.95 -11.81 -3.70
CA ASP A 64 -3.77 -12.45 -2.40
C ASP A 64 -4.72 -11.87 -1.34
N LEU A 65 -4.94 -10.55 -1.37
CA LEU A 65 -5.89 -9.88 -0.49
C LEU A 65 -7.34 -10.30 -0.80
N HIS A 66 -7.69 -10.46 -2.07
CA HIS A 66 -9.02 -10.82 -2.54
C HIS A 66 -8.97 -11.96 -3.59
N PRO A 67 -8.76 -13.22 -3.16
CA PRO A 67 -8.46 -14.34 -4.07
C PRO A 67 -9.64 -14.77 -4.96
N ARG A 68 -10.85 -14.31 -4.65
CA ARG A 68 -12.06 -14.60 -5.44
C ARG A 68 -12.45 -13.46 -6.38
N THR A 69 -11.72 -12.34 -6.35
CA THR A 69 -12.00 -11.18 -7.18
C THR A 69 -11.19 -11.28 -8.46
N GLU A 70 -11.87 -11.31 -9.60
CA GLU A 70 -11.23 -11.12 -10.89
C GLU A 70 -10.93 -9.63 -11.08
N TYR A 71 -9.64 -9.29 -11.20
CA TYR A 71 -9.19 -7.91 -11.28
C TYR A 71 -8.97 -7.50 -12.73
N CYS A 72 -9.57 -6.38 -13.13
CA CYS A 72 -9.11 -5.61 -14.28
C CYS A 72 -8.30 -4.39 -13.81
N ALA A 73 -7.52 -3.79 -14.71
CA ALA A 73 -6.68 -2.63 -14.39
C ALA A 73 -7.45 -1.48 -13.73
N ALA A 74 -8.70 -1.22 -14.16
CA ALA A 74 -9.53 -0.17 -13.58
C ALA A 74 -9.91 -0.46 -12.11
N MET A 75 -10.20 -1.73 -11.77
CA MET A 75 -10.49 -2.14 -10.40
C MET A 75 -9.25 -2.07 -9.50
N LEU A 76 -8.09 -2.51 -10.00
CA LEU A 76 -6.82 -2.38 -9.29
C LEU A 76 -6.51 -0.91 -8.96
N ILE A 77 -6.67 -0.02 -9.95
CA ILE A 77 -6.47 1.43 -9.77
C ILE A 77 -7.42 1.98 -8.71
N ARG A 78 -8.72 1.64 -8.81
CA ARG A 78 -9.74 2.11 -7.85
C ARG A 78 -9.39 1.68 -6.43
N ASP A 79 -9.20 0.39 -6.19
CA ASP A 79 -9.00 -0.17 -4.85
C ASP A 79 -7.68 0.34 -4.24
N THR A 80 -6.63 0.42 -5.05
CA THR A 80 -5.34 0.99 -4.61
C THR A 80 -5.46 2.49 -4.31
N ALA A 81 -6.27 3.23 -5.06
CA ALA A 81 -6.53 4.64 -4.81
C ALA A 81 -7.30 4.84 -3.49
N GLU A 82 -8.22 3.94 -3.15
CA GLU A 82 -8.90 3.97 -1.84
C GLU A 82 -7.93 3.78 -0.68
N VAL A 83 -6.96 2.87 -0.83
CA VAL A 83 -5.85 2.74 0.15
C VAL A 83 -5.03 4.05 0.20
N CYS A 84 -4.70 4.65 -0.94
CA CYS A 84 -4.00 5.94 -0.97
C CYS A 84 -4.76 7.05 -0.23
N VAL A 85 -6.09 7.10 -0.36
CA VAL A 85 -6.95 8.03 0.38
C VAL A 85 -6.88 7.77 1.88
N THR A 86 -6.91 6.50 2.29
CA THR A 86 -6.78 6.10 3.70
C THR A 86 -5.44 6.53 4.28
N LEU A 87 -4.33 6.27 3.57
CA LEU A 87 -3.00 6.71 3.97
C LEU A 87 -2.88 8.24 4.03
N ASN A 88 -3.51 8.96 3.09
CA ASN A 88 -3.52 10.42 3.10
C ASN A 88 -4.28 10.99 4.31
N ARG A 89 -5.36 10.33 4.75
CA ARG A 89 -6.08 10.74 5.97
C ARG A 89 -5.22 10.56 7.22
N LEU A 90 -4.47 9.46 7.31
CA LEU A 90 -3.51 9.23 8.38
C LEU A 90 -2.40 10.28 8.39
N GLU A 91 -1.84 10.61 7.21
CA GLU A 91 -0.83 11.66 7.04
C GLU A 91 -1.33 13.01 7.57
N GLN A 92 -2.60 13.33 7.35
CA GLN A 92 -3.23 14.57 7.83
C GLN A 92 -3.63 14.53 9.32
N GLY A 93 -3.30 13.46 10.04
CA GLY A 93 -3.69 13.28 11.45
C GLY A 93 -5.20 13.15 11.65
N ARG A 94 -5.97 12.83 10.60
CA ARG A 94 -7.43 12.65 10.71
C ARG A 94 -7.71 11.36 11.45
N ARG A 95 -8.35 11.49 12.62
CA ARG A 95 -8.53 10.39 13.59
C ARG A 95 -9.65 9.40 13.25
N ARG A 96 -10.55 9.75 12.34
CA ARG A 96 -11.66 8.88 11.89
C ARG A 96 -11.34 8.29 10.52
N SER A 97 -10.44 7.33 10.50
CA SER A 97 -10.41 6.33 9.43
C SER A 97 -11.13 5.10 9.93
N ASP A 98 -11.96 4.51 9.07
CA ASP A 98 -12.63 3.25 9.37
C ASP A 98 -11.58 2.17 9.66
N ARG A 99 -11.78 1.39 10.74
CA ARG A 99 -10.86 0.35 11.17
C ARG A 99 -10.61 -0.66 10.04
N THR A 100 -11.66 -1.02 9.29
CA THR A 100 -11.55 -1.95 8.16
C THR A 100 -10.61 -1.39 7.09
N LYS A 101 -10.76 -0.11 6.73
CA LYS A 101 -9.90 0.54 5.73
C LYS A 101 -8.44 0.62 6.15
N LEU A 102 -8.19 0.78 7.45
CA LEU A 102 -6.83 0.75 7.99
C LEU A 102 -6.22 -0.64 7.95
N LEU A 103 -7.02 -1.69 8.17
CA LEU A 103 -6.58 -3.07 8.00
C LEU A 103 -6.25 -3.37 6.54
N ASP A 104 -7.10 -2.96 5.60
CA ASP A 104 -6.85 -3.15 4.16
C ASP A 104 -5.55 -2.43 3.74
N ALA A 105 -5.33 -1.20 4.23
CA ALA A 105 -4.12 -0.46 3.96
C ALA A 105 -2.87 -1.13 4.55
N GLN A 106 -2.97 -1.69 5.75
CA GLN A 106 -1.90 -2.47 6.38
C GLN A 106 -1.59 -3.71 5.55
N MET A 107 -2.61 -4.54 5.26
CA MET A 107 -2.45 -5.80 4.55
C MET A 107 -1.88 -5.59 3.14
N LEU A 108 -2.37 -4.59 2.41
CA LEU A 108 -1.81 -4.29 1.08
C LEU A 108 -0.32 -3.93 1.16
N CYS A 109 0.11 -3.16 2.18
CA CYS A 109 1.53 -2.86 2.37
C CYS A 109 2.33 -4.12 2.74
N GLU A 110 1.78 -5.03 3.53
CA GLU A 110 2.43 -6.32 3.86
C GLU A 110 2.59 -7.19 2.61
N TYR A 111 1.53 -7.41 1.84
CA TYR A 111 1.61 -8.20 0.60
C TYR A 111 2.56 -7.59 -0.43
N LEU A 112 2.58 -6.26 -0.58
CA LEU A 112 3.55 -5.61 -1.46
C LEU A 112 4.99 -5.78 -0.97
N THR A 113 5.22 -5.79 0.34
CA THR A 113 6.54 -6.08 0.92
C THR A 113 7.00 -7.47 0.49
N ASP A 114 6.12 -8.46 0.60
CA ASP A 114 6.41 -9.85 0.23
C ASP A 114 6.64 -9.99 -1.27
N GLU A 115 5.75 -9.44 -2.11
CA GLU A 115 5.86 -9.52 -3.57
C GLU A 115 7.15 -8.85 -4.09
N PHE A 116 7.50 -7.67 -3.57
CA PHE A 116 8.78 -7.04 -3.92
C PHE A 116 9.98 -7.80 -3.33
N GLY A 117 9.84 -8.41 -2.14
CA GLY A 117 10.90 -9.15 -1.46
C GLY A 117 11.27 -10.47 -2.16
N GLN A 118 10.28 -11.21 -2.65
CA GLN A 118 10.48 -12.44 -3.41
C GLN A 118 11.31 -12.21 -4.69
N THR A 119 11.31 -10.99 -5.24
CA THR A 119 12.14 -10.63 -6.40
C THR A 119 13.58 -10.26 -6.08
N VAL A 120 13.90 -9.97 -4.80
CA VAL A 120 15.28 -9.65 -4.38
C VAL A 120 16.07 -10.91 -4.08
N GLN A 121 15.40 -12.01 -3.74
CA GLN A 121 16.03 -13.29 -3.39
C GLN A 121 16.27 -14.22 -4.60
N LYS A 122 15.81 -13.84 -5.80
CA LYS A 122 16.09 -14.52 -7.06
C LYS A 122 17.19 -13.80 -7.83
#